data_AF-F7JM87-F1
#
_entry.id   AF-F7JM87-F1
#
_cell.length_a   1.000
_cell.length_b   1.000
_cell.length_c   1.000
_cell.angle_alpha   90.00
_cell.angle_beta   90.00
_cell.angle_gamma   90.00
#
_symmetry.space_group_name_H-M   'P 1'
#
loop_
_entity.id
_entity.type
_entity.pdbx_description
1 polymer ?
#
loop_
_entity_poly.entity_id
_entity_poly.type
_entity_poly.pdbx_seq_one_letter_code
_entity_poly.pdbx_strand_id
1 'polypeptide(L)'
;MAVLQMQRISICALKKNRKAILEKLQAMGVMEINHVLEEDEDFHKMDTANARISFDKAASSADKALDILQEYAPKKQSMFSALEGKDLVEQEVYEQIIRDKERLLKTASKIQALDREQAEEKAEILKLENAIEGLNPWLNLDAPMNYGGTAHTVMLPGTMPGGTTMEQVYDLVAEQAPEVEGVEVHEISAEQDSTYLAVFCLRKDAEKVEEALRSGGFAKPAQICGDVPAQAVEAMKEQIAAHYAKIEQIRSDVAGLASERENLQLLADYYRVRSEKYAVLGELPQSDRTFVISGYVPKKCVADMERALKDKYDCVIDVEDLKEDEEAPVLLKNNSFASGAESVLTAFGLPGKRRDRSDVDHGGILCIFIWYDAFRCGIRCDRIDRVRCAAAEIPAYEREYEKGVPVIFLVWIIHIVLGNFVRRIFRRRDQRHIQSIFRT
;
A
#
# COMPACT_ATOMS: atom_id res chain seq x y z
N MET A 1 2.65 17.94 35.61
CA MET A 1 1.92 17.13 34.61
C MET A 1 0.47 17.11 35.05
N ALA A 2 -0.48 17.38 34.17
CA ALA A 2 -1.89 17.45 34.57
C ALA A 2 -2.79 16.94 33.44
N VAL A 3 -3.70 16.04 33.80
CA VAL A 3 -4.88 15.75 32.98
C VAL A 3 -5.72 17.02 32.92
N LEU A 4 -6.04 17.47 31.72
CA LEU A 4 -6.87 18.66 31.55
C LEU A 4 -8.31 18.33 31.93
N GLN A 5 -8.91 19.20 32.74
CA GLN A 5 -10.34 19.09 33.03
C GLN A 5 -11.12 19.38 31.75
N MET A 6 -11.93 18.40 31.34
CA MET A 6 -12.84 18.51 30.20
C MET A 6 -14.21 19.02 30.66
N GLN A 7 -14.95 19.67 29.77
CA GLN A 7 -16.34 20.09 29.94
C GLN A 7 -17.15 19.68 28.71
N ARG A 8 -18.44 19.42 28.91
CA ARG A 8 -19.36 19.11 27.82
C ARG A 8 -19.94 20.42 27.29
N ILE A 9 -19.92 20.60 25.98
CA ILE A 9 -20.46 21.79 25.32
C ILE A 9 -21.50 21.36 24.30
N SER A 10 -22.63 22.07 24.29
CA SER A 10 -23.68 21.94 23.28
C SER A 10 -23.89 23.29 22.60
N ILE A 11 -23.81 23.32 21.28
CA ILE A 11 -23.94 24.54 20.47
C ILE A 11 -25.17 24.37 19.58
N CYS A 12 -26.14 25.27 19.73
CA CYS A 12 -27.29 25.39 18.84
C CYS A 12 -27.13 26.65 17.99
N ALA A 13 -27.15 26.51 16.67
CA ALA A 13 -26.93 27.62 15.75
C ALA A 13 -27.78 27.53 14.48
N LEU A 14 -27.90 28.64 13.77
CA LEU A 14 -28.67 28.69 12.51
C LEU A 14 -27.99 27.86 11.41
N LYS A 15 -28.79 27.08 10.66
CA LYS A 15 -28.35 26.21 9.56
C LYS A 15 -27.57 26.96 8.47
N LYS A 16 -27.88 28.24 8.24
CA LYS A 16 -27.14 29.13 7.32
C LYS A 16 -25.64 29.26 7.67
N ASN A 17 -25.30 29.16 8.95
CA ASN A 17 -23.94 29.31 9.48
C ASN A 17 -23.22 27.97 9.70
N ARG A 18 -23.89 26.83 9.45
CA ARG A 18 -23.39 25.48 9.77
C ARG A 18 -21.98 25.21 9.24
N LYS A 19 -21.76 25.49 7.95
CA LYS A 19 -20.45 25.25 7.31
C LYS A 19 -19.34 26.08 7.97
N ALA A 20 -19.58 27.37 8.19
CA ALA A 20 -18.59 28.28 8.72
C ALA A 20 -18.24 27.99 10.19
N ILE A 21 -19.24 27.57 10.99
CA ILE A 21 -19.03 27.16 12.39
C ILE A 21 -18.20 25.86 12.45
N LEU A 22 -18.55 24.84 11.64
CA LEU A 22 -17.80 23.57 11.61
C LEU A 22 -16.35 23.78 11.16
N GLU A 23 -16.11 24.59 10.12
CA GLU A 23 -14.75 24.91 9.66
C GLU A 23 -13.96 25.66 10.73
N LYS A 24 -14.61 26.57 11.48
CA LYS A 24 -13.95 27.28 12.58
C LYS A 24 -13.61 26.36 13.74
N LEU A 25 -14.53 25.49 14.15
CA LEU A 25 -14.30 24.50 15.19
C LEU A 25 -13.15 23.55 14.83
N GLN A 26 -13.12 23.06 13.59
CA GLN A 26 -12.04 22.22 13.09
C GLN A 26 -10.70 22.96 13.08
N ALA A 27 -10.66 24.21 12.62
CA ALA A 27 -9.44 25.02 12.61
C ALA A 27 -8.88 25.30 14.02
N MET A 28 -9.74 25.34 15.03
CA MET A 28 -9.30 25.45 16.43
C MET A 28 -8.83 24.12 17.01
N GLY A 29 -9.31 22.98 16.50
CA GLY A 29 -8.86 21.65 16.91
C GLY A 29 -9.07 21.32 18.40
N VAL A 30 -10.06 21.96 19.04
CA VAL A 30 -10.24 21.94 20.52
C VAL A 30 -11.43 21.11 21.00
N MET A 31 -12.24 20.58 20.09
CA MET A 31 -13.48 19.87 20.43
C MET A 31 -13.49 18.47 19.82
N GLU A 32 -13.73 17.47 20.66
CA GLU A 32 -14.09 16.13 20.22
C GLU A 32 -15.61 16.03 20.15
N ILE A 33 -16.12 15.69 18.98
CA ILE A 33 -17.55 15.66 18.71
C ILE A 33 -18.14 14.40 19.34
N ASN A 34 -19.19 14.57 20.15
CA ASN A 34 -19.95 13.48 20.73
C ASN A 34 -21.42 13.92 20.80
N HIS A 35 -22.24 13.32 19.95
CA HIS A 35 -23.66 13.64 19.83
C HIS A 35 -24.50 12.77 20.76
N VAL A 36 -25.22 13.43 21.68
CA VAL A 36 -26.09 12.77 22.67
C VAL A 36 -27.58 12.95 22.34
N LEU A 37 -27.91 13.77 21.34
CA LEU A 37 -29.29 13.95 20.92
C LEU A 37 -29.69 12.81 19.97
N GLU A 38 -30.69 12.04 20.38
CA GLU A 38 -31.39 11.07 19.53
C GLU A 38 -32.24 11.79 18.47
N GLU A 39 -32.61 11.09 17.41
CA GLU A 39 -33.50 11.65 16.39
C GLU A 39 -34.91 11.80 16.97
N ASP A 40 -35.47 13.01 16.85
CA ASP A 40 -36.82 13.35 17.31
C ASP A 40 -37.65 13.94 16.14
N GLU A 41 -38.94 14.21 16.36
CA GLU A 41 -39.85 14.75 15.31
C GLU A 41 -39.32 16.01 14.62
N ASP A 42 -38.58 16.87 15.34
CA ASP A 42 -38.06 18.13 14.83
C ASP A 42 -36.58 18.06 14.39
N PHE A 43 -35.86 16.97 14.71
CA PHE A 43 -34.41 16.85 14.50
C PHE A 43 -34.05 15.57 13.76
N HIS A 44 -33.58 15.74 12.52
CA HIS A 44 -33.18 14.64 11.65
C HIS A 44 -31.70 14.71 11.29
N LYS A 45 -31.11 13.54 11.06
CA LYS A 45 -29.78 13.40 10.50
C LYS A 45 -29.85 13.40 8.97
N MET A 46 -28.81 13.93 8.33
CA MET A 46 -28.72 13.91 6.87
C MET A 46 -28.12 12.58 6.42
N ASP A 47 -28.67 11.98 5.37
CA ASP A 47 -27.99 10.89 4.67
C ASP A 47 -26.77 11.46 3.90
N THR A 48 -25.59 11.25 4.46
CA THR A 48 -24.31 11.60 3.83
C THR A 48 -23.57 10.38 3.29
N ALA A 49 -24.14 9.18 3.38
CA ALA A 49 -23.46 7.93 3.06
C ALA A 49 -22.99 7.90 1.60
N ASN A 50 -23.86 8.26 0.66
CA ASN A 50 -23.53 8.29 -0.77
C ASN A 50 -22.40 9.28 -1.09
N ALA A 51 -22.42 10.47 -0.46
CA ALA A 51 -21.37 11.47 -0.63
C ALA A 51 -20.03 10.97 -0.06
N ARG A 52 -20.04 10.34 1.13
CA ARG A 52 -18.86 9.74 1.74
C ARG A 52 -18.24 8.66 0.87
N ILE A 53 -19.06 7.70 0.41
CA ILE A 53 -18.61 6.64 -0.51
C ILE A 53 -17.95 7.24 -1.75
N SER A 54 -18.51 8.32 -2.31
CA SER A 54 -17.92 8.99 -3.46
C SER A 54 -16.56 9.64 -3.18
N PHE A 55 -16.38 10.25 -2.00
CA PHE A 55 -15.11 10.86 -1.59
C PHE A 55 -14.07 9.80 -1.23
N ASP A 56 -14.46 8.74 -0.52
CA ASP A 56 -13.59 7.62 -0.19
C ASP A 56 -13.12 6.90 -1.46
N LYS A 57 -14.01 6.73 -2.45
CA LYS A 57 -13.65 6.19 -3.76
C LYS A 57 -12.66 7.09 -4.50
N ALA A 58 -12.84 8.42 -4.43
CA ALA A 58 -11.92 9.37 -5.05
C ALA A 58 -10.53 9.35 -4.36
N ALA A 59 -10.49 9.28 -3.03
CA ALA A 59 -9.24 9.13 -2.27
C ALA A 59 -8.53 7.81 -2.61
N SER A 60 -9.26 6.69 -2.57
CA SER A 60 -8.73 5.37 -2.93
C SER A 60 -8.22 5.32 -4.37
N SER A 61 -8.87 6.02 -5.30
CA SER A 61 -8.40 6.14 -6.68
C SER A 61 -7.06 6.87 -6.78
N ALA A 62 -6.85 7.92 -5.99
CA ALA A 62 -5.58 8.62 -5.93
C ALA A 62 -4.50 7.75 -5.26
N ASP A 63 -4.82 7.05 -4.18
CA ASP A 63 -3.91 6.13 -3.49
C ASP A 63 -3.43 5.01 -4.43
N LYS A 64 -4.35 4.35 -5.14
CA LYS A 64 -3.98 3.31 -6.13
C LYS A 64 -3.05 3.84 -7.22
N ALA A 65 -3.28 5.07 -7.69
CA ALA A 65 -2.39 5.69 -8.67
C ALA A 65 -1.00 5.97 -8.08
N LEU A 66 -0.91 6.34 -6.80
CA LEU A 66 0.36 6.53 -6.10
C LEU A 66 1.11 5.21 -5.90
N ASP A 67 0.40 4.13 -5.56
CA ASP A 67 0.97 2.78 -5.42
C ASP A 67 1.57 2.31 -6.76
N ILE A 68 0.82 2.47 -7.85
CA ILE A 68 1.32 2.19 -9.21
C ILE A 68 2.53 3.08 -9.52
N LEU A 69 2.48 4.39 -9.27
CA LEU A 69 3.64 5.25 -9.50
C LEU A 69 4.86 4.82 -8.67
N GLN A 70 4.67 4.26 -7.47
CA GLN A 70 5.76 3.77 -6.62
C GLN A 70 6.45 2.53 -7.21
N GLU A 71 5.71 1.66 -7.89
CA GLU A 71 6.28 0.50 -8.58
C GLU A 71 7.11 0.92 -9.81
N TYR A 72 6.60 1.87 -10.61
CA TYR A 72 7.20 2.23 -11.90
C TYR A 72 8.26 3.35 -11.80
N ALA A 73 8.11 4.26 -10.84
CA ALA A 73 8.99 5.42 -10.62
C ALA A 73 9.22 5.65 -9.11
N PRO A 74 9.98 4.76 -8.45
CA PRO A 74 10.15 4.80 -6.99
C PRO A 74 10.87 6.08 -6.57
N LYS A 75 10.24 6.87 -5.69
CA LYS A 75 10.93 7.95 -4.97
C LYS A 75 11.67 7.31 -3.80
N LYS A 76 12.97 7.59 -3.64
CA LYS A 76 13.72 7.18 -2.45
C LYS A 76 13.16 7.94 -1.24
N GLN A 77 12.23 7.32 -0.53
CA GLN A 77 11.78 7.80 0.78
C GLN A 77 12.57 7.07 1.85
N SER A 78 13.03 7.81 2.86
CA SER A 78 13.67 7.23 4.04
C SER A 78 12.62 6.41 4.80
N MET A 79 12.99 5.26 5.39
CA MET A 79 12.05 4.47 6.22
C MET A 79 11.47 5.28 7.39
N PHE A 80 12.09 6.41 7.74
CA PHE A 80 11.62 7.32 8.78
C PHE A 80 10.64 8.40 8.27
N SER A 81 10.46 8.55 6.95
CA SER A 81 9.54 9.55 6.38
C SER A 81 8.06 9.26 6.64
N ALA A 82 7.71 8.04 7.05
CA ALA A 82 6.38 7.73 7.56
C ALA A 82 6.12 8.27 8.99
N LEU A 83 7.19 8.66 9.71
CA LEU A 83 7.15 9.22 11.07
C LEU A 83 7.35 10.74 11.08
N GLU A 84 7.84 11.30 9.96
CA GLU A 84 7.78 12.73 9.67
C GLU A 84 6.29 13.05 9.50
N GLY A 85 5.70 13.75 10.48
CA GLY A 85 4.31 14.19 10.39
C GLY A 85 4.05 14.92 9.08
N LYS A 86 2.79 14.99 8.64
CA LYS A 86 2.44 15.62 7.36
C LYS A 86 2.98 17.05 7.28
N ASP A 87 3.67 17.37 6.20
CA ASP A 87 4.17 18.71 5.93
C ASP A 87 3.04 19.73 5.90
N LEU A 88 3.30 20.92 6.43
CA LEU A 88 2.37 22.04 6.35
C LEU A 88 2.30 22.53 4.91
N VAL A 89 1.13 22.35 4.29
CA VAL A 89 0.88 22.77 2.90
C VAL A 89 0.40 24.21 2.90
N GLU A 90 0.98 25.04 2.03
CA GLU A 90 0.51 26.41 1.83
C GLU A 90 -0.94 26.43 1.33
N GLN A 91 -1.74 27.37 1.84
CA GLN A 91 -3.16 27.46 1.53
C GLN A 91 -3.42 27.63 0.02
N GLU A 92 -2.54 28.36 -0.68
CA GLU A 92 -2.64 28.59 -2.13
C GLU A 92 -2.49 27.31 -2.95
N VAL A 93 -1.59 26.42 -2.54
CA VAL A 93 -1.39 25.10 -3.16
C VAL A 93 -2.64 24.24 -2.95
N TYR A 94 -3.20 24.24 -1.74
CA TYR A 94 -4.44 23.51 -1.45
C TYR A 94 -5.61 24.02 -2.31
N GLU A 95 -5.74 25.33 -2.52
CA GLU A 95 -6.76 25.90 -3.39
C GLU A 95 -6.55 25.54 -4.87
N GLN A 96 -5.29 25.43 -5.33
CA GLN A 96 -4.99 24.94 -6.67
C GLN A 96 -5.47 23.50 -6.87
N ILE A 97 -5.23 22.61 -5.89
CA ILE A 97 -5.73 21.22 -5.95
C ILE A 97 -7.25 21.17 -6.04
N ILE A 98 -7.96 22.05 -5.32
CA ILE A 98 -9.43 22.15 -5.40
C ILE A 98 -9.89 22.53 -6.81
N ARG A 99 -9.19 23.45 -7.47
CA ARG A 99 -9.48 23.86 -8.86
C ARG A 99 -9.16 22.74 -9.86
N ASP A 100 -8.06 22.03 -9.65
CA ASP A 100 -7.54 21.00 -10.56
C ASP A 100 -8.06 19.59 -10.29
N LYS A 101 -8.91 19.40 -9.27
CA LYS A 101 -9.39 18.08 -8.80
C LYS A 101 -9.88 17.15 -9.92
N GLU A 102 -10.56 17.68 -10.94
CA GLU A 102 -11.09 16.88 -12.05
C GLU A 102 -9.97 16.43 -13.00
N ARG A 103 -8.99 17.30 -13.25
CA ARG A 103 -7.78 16.97 -14.02
C ARG A 103 -6.98 15.89 -13.30
N LEU A 104 -6.75 16.05 -12.00
CA LEU A 104 -5.98 15.10 -11.20
C LEU A 104 -6.68 13.74 -11.07
N LEU A 105 -8.02 13.71 -10.93
CA LEU A 105 -8.79 12.46 -10.96
C LEU A 105 -8.68 11.75 -12.32
N LYS A 106 -8.68 12.50 -13.44
CA LYS A 106 -8.43 11.94 -14.77
C LYS A 106 -7.00 11.40 -14.88
N THR A 107 -6.00 12.08 -14.32
CA THR A 107 -4.62 11.58 -14.25
C THR A 107 -4.54 10.28 -13.46
N ALA A 108 -5.17 10.20 -12.29
CA ALA A 108 -5.22 8.97 -11.49
C ALA A 108 -5.87 7.81 -12.26
N SER A 109 -6.97 8.10 -12.96
CA SER A 109 -7.67 7.12 -13.79
C SER A 109 -6.81 6.67 -14.98
N LYS A 110 -6.05 7.58 -15.60
CA LYS A 110 -5.12 7.27 -16.69
C LYS A 110 -4.01 6.35 -16.22
N ILE A 111 -3.41 6.60 -15.05
CA ILE A 111 -2.37 5.74 -14.47
C ILE A 111 -2.91 4.32 -14.24
N GLN A 112 -4.11 4.19 -13.66
CA GLN A 112 -4.75 2.88 -13.46
C GLN A 112 -5.09 2.18 -14.78
N ALA A 113 -5.50 2.93 -15.81
CA ALA A 113 -5.78 2.36 -17.12
C ALA A 113 -4.50 1.82 -17.80
N LEU A 114 -3.39 2.55 -17.69
CA LEU A 114 -2.08 2.11 -18.19
C LEU A 114 -1.58 0.84 -17.50
N ASP A 115 -1.77 0.75 -16.17
CA ASP A 115 -1.41 -0.46 -15.42
C ASP A 115 -2.25 -1.68 -15.82
N ARG A 116 -3.56 -1.48 -16.02
CA ARG A 116 -4.44 -2.51 -16.55
C ARG A 116 -4.03 -2.95 -17.96
N GLU A 117 -3.72 -2.00 -18.84
CA GLU A 117 -3.26 -2.30 -20.20
C GLU A 117 -1.98 -3.13 -20.14
N GLN A 118 -1.02 -2.80 -19.26
CA GLN A 118 0.18 -3.61 -19.07
C GLN A 118 -0.13 -5.06 -18.63
N ALA A 119 -1.08 -5.25 -17.71
CA ALA A 119 -1.49 -6.58 -17.28
C ALA A 119 -2.13 -7.39 -18.42
N GLU A 120 -2.91 -6.73 -19.28
CA GLU A 120 -3.48 -7.33 -20.49
C GLU A 120 -2.38 -7.73 -21.49
N GLU A 121 -1.39 -6.86 -21.76
CA GLU A 121 -0.24 -7.18 -22.62
C GLU A 121 0.57 -8.38 -22.09
N LYS A 122 0.83 -8.45 -20.78
CA LYS A 122 1.52 -9.59 -20.15
C LYS A 122 0.72 -10.88 -20.29
N ALA A 123 -0.61 -10.81 -20.18
CA ALA A 123 -1.47 -11.98 -20.35
C ALA A 123 -1.45 -12.49 -21.80
N GLU A 124 -1.41 -11.59 -22.79
CA GLU A 124 -1.26 -11.97 -24.20
C GLU A 124 0.11 -12.61 -24.49
N ILE A 125 1.19 -12.07 -23.92
CA ILE A 125 2.53 -12.68 -24.01
C ILE A 125 2.49 -14.13 -23.48
N LEU A 126 1.92 -14.36 -22.29
CA LEU A 126 1.81 -15.71 -21.72
C LEU A 126 0.98 -16.65 -22.60
N LYS A 127 -0.08 -16.16 -23.26
CA LYS A 127 -0.86 -16.99 -24.20
C LYS A 127 -0.02 -17.37 -25.42
N LEU A 128 0.73 -16.44 -25.97
CA LEU A 128 1.61 -16.68 -27.12
C LEU A 128 2.76 -17.63 -26.75
N GLU A 129 3.36 -17.47 -25.57
CA GLU A 129 4.40 -18.38 -25.06
C GLU A 129 3.87 -19.81 -24.92
N ASN A 130 2.69 -20.00 -24.31
CA ASN A 130 2.04 -21.31 -24.21
C ASN A 130 1.70 -21.91 -25.58
N ALA A 131 1.32 -21.09 -26.56
CA ALA A 131 1.07 -21.53 -27.93
C ALA A 131 2.37 -21.98 -28.63
N ILE A 132 3.47 -21.25 -28.44
CA ILE A 132 4.79 -21.64 -28.94
C ILE A 132 5.23 -22.96 -28.32
N GLU A 133 5.06 -23.14 -27.01
CA GLU A 133 5.39 -24.40 -26.33
C GLU A 133 4.61 -25.60 -26.91
N GLY A 134 3.32 -25.42 -27.21
CA GLY A 134 2.50 -26.45 -27.87
C GLY A 134 2.93 -26.76 -29.32
N LEU A 135 3.57 -25.80 -30.00
CA LEU A 135 4.06 -25.95 -31.37
C LEU A 135 5.51 -26.46 -31.45
N ASN A 136 6.29 -26.39 -30.37
CA ASN A 136 7.70 -26.82 -30.34
C ASN A 136 7.94 -28.24 -30.88
N PRO A 137 7.12 -29.26 -30.54
CA PRO A 137 7.32 -30.60 -31.08
C PRO A 137 7.08 -30.72 -32.59
N TRP A 138 6.39 -29.74 -33.19
CA TRP A 138 5.99 -29.72 -34.59
C TRP A 138 6.89 -28.86 -35.48
N LEU A 139 7.96 -28.28 -34.94
CA LEU A 139 8.81 -27.33 -35.67
C LEU A 139 9.47 -27.90 -36.93
N ASN A 140 9.73 -29.21 -36.95
CA ASN A 140 10.33 -29.90 -38.11
C ASN A 140 9.32 -30.22 -39.22
N LEU A 141 8.03 -29.89 -39.04
CA LEU A 141 7.02 -30.10 -40.06
C LEU A 141 7.09 -28.96 -41.10
N ASP A 142 7.48 -29.29 -42.33
CA ASP A 142 7.59 -28.32 -43.44
C ASP A 142 6.25 -27.93 -44.08
N ALA A 143 5.14 -28.48 -43.59
CA ALA A 143 3.80 -28.27 -44.12
C ALA A 143 2.86 -27.66 -43.06
N PRO A 144 1.77 -26.97 -43.47
CA PRO A 144 0.72 -26.56 -42.55
C PRO A 144 0.09 -27.76 -41.83
N MET A 145 -0.18 -27.66 -40.53
CA MET A 145 -0.80 -28.78 -39.80
C MET A 145 -2.19 -29.13 -40.31
N ASN A 146 -2.93 -28.13 -40.80
CA ASN A 146 -4.23 -28.30 -41.41
C ASN A 146 -4.17 -28.70 -42.90
N TYR A 147 -3.00 -29.11 -43.40
CA TYR A 147 -2.83 -29.51 -44.79
C TYR A 147 -3.71 -30.73 -45.10
N GLY A 148 -4.75 -30.52 -45.91
CA GLY A 148 -5.73 -31.55 -46.28
C GLY A 148 -5.20 -32.61 -47.26
N GLY A 149 -3.90 -32.60 -47.58
CA GLY A 149 -3.29 -33.49 -48.56
C GLY A 149 -3.52 -33.08 -50.01
N THR A 150 -3.43 -34.04 -50.93
CA THR A 150 -3.64 -33.86 -52.37
C THR A 150 -5.04 -34.31 -52.79
N ALA A 151 -5.31 -34.38 -54.10
CA ALA A 151 -6.55 -34.95 -54.63
C ALA A 151 -6.77 -36.43 -54.22
N HIS A 152 -5.68 -37.17 -53.97
CA HIS A 152 -5.73 -38.62 -53.71
C HIS A 152 -5.16 -39.02 -52.35
N THR A 153 -4.38 -38.17 -51.69
CA THR A 153 -3.75 -38.44 -50.39
C THR A 153 -4.24 -37.48 -49.32
N VAL A 154 -4.21 -37.90 -48.06
CA VAL A 154 -4.48 -37.07 -46.88
C VAL A 154 -3.33 -37.16 -45.89
N MET A 155 -3.04 -36.07 -45.19
CA MET A 155 -2.10 -36.03 -44.07
C MET A 155 -2.87 -36.09 -42.75
N LEU A 156 -2.45 -36.98 -41.85
CA LEU A 156 -2.98 -37.16 -40.51
C LEU A 156 -1.84 -36.84 -39.52
N PRO A 157 -1.72 -35.59 -39.04
CA PRO A 157 -0.80 -35.28 -37.95
C PRO A 157 -1.35 -35.86 -36.63
N GLY A 158 -0.46 -36.36 -35.78
CA GLY A 158 -0.82 -36.78 -34.43
C GLY A 158 0.35 -37.31 -33.61
N THR A 159 0.02 -37.79 -32.42
CA THR A 159 0.98 -38.28 -31.43
C THR A 159 0.71 -39.74 -31.11
N MET A 160 1.79 -40.49 -30.86
CA MET A 160 1.78 -41.86 -30.37
C MET A 160 2.49 -41.94 -29.01
N PRO A 161 2.27 -43.00 -28.22
CA PRO A 161 2.99 -43.22 -26.97
C PRO A 161 4.52 -43.19 -27.16
N GLY A 162 5.25 -42.64 -26.18
CA GLY A 162 6.70 -42.53 -26.23
C GLY A 162 7.39 -43.87 -26.47
N GLY A 163 8.44 -43.84 -27.31
CA GLY A 163 9.19 -45.03 -27.71
C GLY A 163 8.56 -45.84 -28.85
N THR A 164 7.44 -45.39 -29.41
CA THR A 164 6.87 -45.99 -30.62
C THR A 164 7.79 -45.74 -31.82
N THR A 165 8.23 -46.80 -32.48
CA THR A 165 9.02 -46.70 -33.72
C THR A 165 8.13 -46.73 -34.95
N MET A 166 8.64 -46.22 -36.07
CA MET A 166 7.91 -46.20 -37.34
C MET A 166 7.51 -47.60 -37.81
N GLU A 167 8.37 -48.60 -37.58
CA GLU A 167 8.10 -50.01 -37.87
C GLU A 167 6.86 -50.51 -37.11
N GLN A 168 6.74 -50.17 -35.83
CA GLN A 168 5.57 -50.55 -35.02
C GLN A 168 4.28 -49.89 -35.52
N VAL A 169 4.36 -48.68 -36.07
CA VAL A 169 3.20 -48.01 -36.68
C VAL A 169 2.78 -48.73 -37.97
N TYR A 170 3.73 -49.18 -38.79
CA TYR A 170 3.42 -49.97 -39.99
C TYR A 170 2.80 -51.33 -39.64
N ASP A 171 3.36 -52.04 -38.66
CA ASP A 171 2.85 -53.33 -38.19
C ASP A 171 1.41 -53.20 -37.65
N LEU A 172 1.14 -52.14 -36.87
CA LEU A 172 -0.18 -51.85 -36.33
C LEU A 172 -1.22 -51.64 -37.44
N VAL A 173 -0.88 -50.86 -38.47
CA VAL A 173 -1.80 -50.63 -39.60
C VAL A 173 -2.00 -51.90 -40.42
N ALA A 174 -0.95 -52.71 -40.63
CA ALA A 174 -1.06 -53.97 -41.35
C ALA A 174 -1.94 -55.01 -40.63
N GLU A 175 -1.91 -55.04 -39.30
CA GLU A 175 -2.74 -55.95 -38.49
C GLU A 175 -4.21 -55.51 -38.45
N GLN A 176 -4.46 -54.21 -38.23
CA GLN A 176 -5.81 -53.68 -37.98
C GLN A 176 -6.56 -53.26 -39.26
N ALA A 177 -5.83 -52.96 -40.35
CA ALA A 177 -6.40 -52.53 -41.62
C ALA A 177 -5.65 -53.19 -42.82
N PRO A 178 -5.72 -54.53 -42.96
CA PRO A 178 -4.95 -55.28 -43.96
C PRO A 178 -5.32 -54.94 -45.41
N GLU A 179 -6.48 -54.34 -45.65
CA GLU A 179 -6.92 -53.87 -46.97
C GLU A 179 -6.29 -52.55 -47.43
N VAL A 180 -5.50 -51.88 -46.59
CA VAL A 180 -4.86 -50.60 -46.91
C VAL A 180 -3.53 -50.84 -47.62
N GLU A 181 -3.40 -50.36 -48.86
CA GLU A 181 -2.25 -50.65 -49.72
C GLU A 181 -1.16 -49.56 -49.73
N GLY A 182 -1.38 -48.42 -49.06
CA GLY A 182 -0.44 -47.29 -49.10
C GLY A 182 -0.52 -46.38 -47.89
N VAL A 183 0.46 -46.52 -47.00
CA VAL A 183 0.68 -45.64 -45.83
C VAL A 183 2.16 -45.27 -45.77
N GLU A 184 2.44 -44.00 -45.54
CA GLU A 184 3.78 -43.48 -45.29
C GLU A 184 3.76 -42.68 -43.99
N VAL A 185 4.66 -43.02 -43.06
CA VAL A 185 4.76 -42.37 -41.75
C VAL A 185 6.03 -41.53 -41.73
N HIS A 186 5.91 -40.28 -41.31
CA HIS A 186 7.05 -39.37 -41.12
C HIS A 186 7.16 -38.94 -39.67
N GLU A 187 8.33 -39.15 -39.05
CA GLU A 187 8.60 -38.75 -37.68
C GLU A 187 9.00 -37.27 -37.68
N ILE A 188 8.32 -36.48 -36.86
CA ILE A 188 8.58 -35.04 -36.75
C ILE A 188 9.52 -34.79 -35.57
N SER A 189 9.22 -35.41 -34.42
CA SER A 189 10.03 -35.36 -33.21
C SER A 189 9.65 -36.51 -32.26
N ALA A 190 10.53 -36.81 -31.31
CA ALA A 190 10.30 -37.81 -30.26
C ALA A 190 10.71 -37.25 -28.89
N GLU A 191 9.80 -37.36 -27.93
CA GLU A 191 10.00 -37.02 -26.52
C GLU A 191 9.90 -38.29 -25.66
N GLN A 192 10.19 -38.20 -24.35
CA GLN A 192 10.13 -39.37 -23.45
C GLN A 192 8.74 -39.99 -23.37
N ASP A 193 7.69 -39.16 -23.37
CA ASP A 193 6.31 -39.60 -23.18
C ASP A 193 5.51 -39.73 -24.49
N SER A 194 5.98 -39.13 -25.60
CA SER A 194 5.23 -39.08 -26.86
C SER A 194 6.12 -38.98 -28.10
N THR A 195 5.72 -39.65 -29.17
CA THR A 195 6.32 -39.53 -30.51
C THR A 195 5.36 -38.76 -31.42
N TYR A 196 5.84 -37.69 -32.07
CA TYR A 196 5.06 -36.82 -32.95
C TYR A 196 5.32 -37.20 -34.40
N LEU A 197 4.24 -37.42 -35.16
CA LEU A 197 4.34 -37.95 -36.51
C LEU A 197 3.24 -37.42 -37.44
N ALA A 198 3.53 -37.44 -38.73
CA ALA A 198 2.58 -37.19 -39.81
C ALA A 198 2.41 -38.47 -40.62
N VAL A 199 1.17 -38.97 -40.70
CA VAL A 199 0.83 -40.15 -41.51
C VAL A 199 0.17 -39.71 -42.80
N PHE A 200 0.68 -40.20 -43.93
CA PHE A 200 0.10 -40.01 -45.25
C PHE A 200 -0.56 -41.29 -45.71
N CYS A 201 -1.82 -41.21 -46.14
CA CYS A 201 -2.55 -42.34 -46.67
C CYS A 201 -3.46 -41.93 -47.85
N LEU A 202 -3.98 -42.91 -48.58
CA LEU A 202 -4.96 -42.65 -49.64
C LEU A 202 -6.27 -42.15 -49.02
N ARG A 203 -6.91 -41.17 -49.66
CA ARG A 203 -8.13 -40.52 -49.15
C ARG A 203 -9.28 -41.51 -48.92
N LYS A 204 -9.36 -42.59 -49.73
CA LYS A 204 -10.36 -43.67 -49.58
C LYS A 204 -10.17 -44.50 -48.29
N ASP A 205 -8.96 -44.50 -47.73
CA ASP A 205 -8.56 -45.35 -46.61
C ASP A 205 -8.35 -44.55 -45.30
N ALA A 206 -8.54 -43.22 -45.35
CA ALA A 206 -8.25 -42.30 -44.26
C ALA A 206 -8.93 -42.67 -42.92
N GLU A 207 -10.22 -43.00 -42.95
CA GLU A 207 -10.97 -43.37 -41.75
C GLU A 207 -10.45 -44.66 -41.13
N LYS A 208 -10.11 -45.65 -41.97
CA LYS A 208 -9.59 -46.95 -41.53
C LYS A 208 -8.20 -46.83 -40.93
N VAL A 209 -7.34 -46.04 -41.56
CA VAL A 209 -5.99 -45.76 -41.05
C VAL A 209 -6.07 -45.00 -39.72
N GLU A 210 -6.94 -43.99 -39.61
CA GLU A 210 -7.13 -43.26 -38.35
C GLU A 210 -7.63 -44.18 -37.22
N GLU A 211 -8.56 -45.09 -37.51
CA GLU A 211 -9.09 -46.04 -36.51
C GLU A 211 -8.04 -47.07 -36.06
N ALA A 212 -7.26 -47.61 -37.01
CA ALA A 212 -6.14 -48.49 -36.71
C ALA A 212 -5.10 -47.79 -35.83
N LEU A 213 -4.68 -46.57 -36.19
CA LEU A 213 -3.75 -45.77 -35.39
C LEU A 213 -4.29 -45.51 -33.99
N ARG A 214 -5.59 -45.21 -33.86
CA ARG A 214 -6.24 -44.94 -32.57
C ARG A 214 -6.19 -46.15 -31.63
N SER A 215 -6.26 -47.38 -32.15
CA SER A 215 -6.09 -48.60 -31.34
C SER A 215 -4.68 -48.74 -30.72
N GLY A 216 -3.66 -48.13 -31.36
CA GLY A 216 -2.29 -48.04 -30.85
C GLY A 216 -2.02 -46.83 -29.97
N GLY A 217 -3.04 -46.03 -29.63
CA GLY A 217 -2.90 -44.84 -28.79
C GLY A 217 -2.69 -43.54 -29.56
N PHE A 218 -2.97 -43.50 -30.86
CA PHE A 218 -2.88 -42.27 -31.64
C PHE A 218 -3.86 -41.21 -31.17
N ALA A 219 -3.36 -39.99 -30.96
CA ALA A 219 -4.15 -38.81 -30.64
C ALA A 219 -3.89 -37.68 -31.64
N LYS A 220 -4.94 -36.93 -31.98
CA LYS A 220 -4.80 -35.72 -32.80
C LYS A 220 -4.16 -34.60 -31.97
N PRO A 221 -3.39 -33.69 -32.60
CA PRO A 221 -2.78 -32.56 -31.90
C PRO A 221 -3.84 -31.70 -31.24
N ALA A 222 -3.61 -31.29 -29.99
CA ALA A 222 -4.54 -30.42 -29.26
C ALA A 222 -4.61 -29.00 -29.86
N GLN A 223 -3.53 -28.57 -30.51
CA GLN A 223 -3.43 -27.29 -31.21
C GLN A 223 -3.12 -27.56 -32.68
N ILE A 224 -3.91 -26.98 -33.58
CA ILE A 224 -3.72 -27.08 -35.02
C ILE A 224 -3.43 -25.68 -35.54
N CYS A 225 -2.26 -25.50 -36.16
CA CYS A 225 -1.91 -24.26 -36.84
C CYS A 225 -2.30 -24.32 -38.33
N GLY A 226 -2.76 -23.18 -38.86
CA GLY A 226 -3.11 -23.03 -40.28
C GLY A 226 -1.91 -22.78 -41.21
N ASP A 227 -0.77 -22.43 -40.64
CA ASP A 227 0.48 -22.15 -41.33
C ASP A 227 1.54 -23.22 -40.99
N VAL A 228 2.69 -23.14 -41.65
CA VAL A 228 3.85 -23.97 -41.31
C VAL A 228 4.27 -23.65 -39.86
N PRO A 229 4.41 -24.64 -38.96
CA PRO A 229 4.67 -24.40 -37.53
C PRO A 229 5.86 -23.48 -37.26
N ALA A 230 6.96 -23.65 -38.00
CA ALA A 230 8.13 -22.77 -37.88
C ALA A 230 7.82 -21.30 -38.22
N GLN A 231 7.03 -21.04 -39.27
CA GLN A 231 6.62 -19.68 -39.65
C GLN A 231 5.66 -19.07 -38.63
N ALA A 232 4.73 -19.88 -38.12
CA ALA A 232 3.80 -19.45 -37.08
C ALA A 232 4.51 -19.06 -35.78
N VAL A 233 5.51 -19.86 -35.36
CA VAL A 233 6.31 -19.56 -34.17
C VAL A 233 7.13 -18.28 -34.34
N GLU A 234 7.73 -18.04 -35.52
CA GLU A 234 8.42 -16.77 -35.77
C GLU A 234 7.46 -15.57 -35.75
N ALA A 235 6.27 -15.68 -36.35
CA ALA A 235 5.25 -14.64 -36.28
C ALA A 235 4.76 -14.37 -34.84
N MET A 236 4.62 -15.42 -34.01
CA MET A 236 4.28 -15.27 -32.60
C MET A 236 5.41 -14.60 -31.80
N LYS A 237 6.68 -14.91 -32.09
CA LYS A 237 7.84 -14.24 -31.47
C LYS A 237 7.90 -12.75 -31.84
N GLU A 238 7.60 -12.40 -33.08
CA GLU A 238 7.49 -11.00 -33.51
C GLU A 238 6.38 -10.26 -32.76
N GLN A 239 5.22 -10.90 -32.56
CA GLN A 239 4.13 -10.35 -31.75
C GLN A 239 4.54 -10.17 -30.29
N ILE A 240 5.20 -11.16 -29.69
CA ILE A 240 5.75 -11.06 -28.33
C ILE A 240 6.71 -9.87 -28.21
N ALA A 241 7.61 -9.68 -29.19
CA ALA A 241 8.52 -8.52 -29.21
C ALA A 241 7.75 -7.19 -29.29
N ALA A 242 6.67 -7.12 -30.07
CA ALA A 242 5.81 -5.94 -30.15
C ALA A 242 5.09 -5.66 -28.82
N HIS A 243 4.58 -6.70 -28.14
CA HIS A 243 3.98 -6.59 -26.81
C HIS A 243 5.00 -6.08 -25.77
N TYR A 244 6.24 -6.59 -25.77
CA TYR A 244 7.30 -6.08 -24.91
C TYR A 244 7.63 -4.61 -25.19
N ALA A 245 7.70 -4.20 -26.45
CA ALA A 245 7.91 -2.79 -26.81
C ALA A 245 6.77 -1.89 -26.30
N LYS A 246 5.52 -2.37 -26.38
CA LYS A 246 4.35 -1.67 -25.84
C LYS A 246 4.39 -1.56 -24.31
N ILE A 247 4.81 -2.61 -23.61
CA ILE A 247 5.02 -2.58 -22.15
C ILE A 247 6.06 -1.51 -21.75
N GLU A 248 7.15 -1.40 -22.49
CA GLU A 248 8.17 -0.36 -22.24
C GLU A 248 7.65 1.04 -22.54
N GLN A 249 6.82 1.21 -23.58
CA GLN A 249 6.14 2.48 -23.83
C GLN A 249 5.20 2.86 -22.67
N ILE A 250 4.39 1.92 -22.19
CA ILE A 250 3.49 2.12 -21.04
C ILE A 250 4.30 2.51 -19.80
N ARG A 251 5.44 1.86 -19.55
CA ARG A 251 6.34 2.21 -18.43
C ARG A 251 6.85 3.64 -18.54
N SER A 252 7.24 4.06 -19.74
CA SER A 252 7.67 5.45 -20.00
C SER A 252 6.54 6.44 -19.76
N ASP A 253 5.33 6.13 -20.23
CA ASP A 253 4.15 6.99 -20.07
C ASP A 253 3.75 7.15 -18.60
N VAL A 254 3.80 6.07 -17.81
CA VAL A 254 3.56 6.12 -16.36
C VAL A 254 4.65 6.92 -15.66
N ALA A 255 5.93 6.71 -16.00
CA ALA A 255 7.04 7.48 -15.45
C ALA A 255 6.94 8.98 -15.77
N GLY A 256 6.43 9.34 -16.95
CA GLY A 256 6.17 10.73 -17.34
C GLY A 256 5.13 11.43 -16.46
N LEU A 257 4.26 10.68 -15.79
CA LEU A 257 3.25 11.19 -14.84
C LEU A 257 3.76 11.26 -13.39
N ALA A 258 5.00 10.84 -13.12
CA ALA A 258 5.56 10.82 -11.76
C ALA A 258 5.69 12.21 -11.12
N SER A 259 5.73 13.28 -11.93
CA SER A 259 5.74 14.68 -11.48
C SER A 259 4.44 15.08 -10.78
N GLU A 260 3.32 14.41 -11.06
CA GLU A 260 2.01 14.67 -10.44
C GLU A 260 1.84 13.97 -9.08
N ARG A 261 2.86 13.23 -8.61
CA ARG A 261 2.80 12.45 -7.36
C ARG A 261 2.38 13.30 -6.16
N GLU A 262 2.99 14.46 -5.96
CA GLU A 262 2.67 15.34 -4.83
C GLU A 262 1.24 15.89 -4.93
N ASN A 263 0.80 16.25 -6.15
CA ASN A 263 -0.57 16.69 -6.39
C ASN A 263 -1.60 15.58 -6.11
N LEU A 264 -1.28 14.33 -6.45
CA LEU A 264 -2.13 13.16 -6.17
C LEU A 264 -2.20 12.85 -4.67
N GLN A 265 -1.10 13.02 -3.92
CA GLN A 265 -1.10 12.90 -2.46
C GLN A 265 -2.01 13.94 -1.81
N LEU A 266 -1.89 15.20 -2.23
CA LEU A 266 -2.75 16.28 -1.74
C LEU A 266 -4.21 16.07 -2.14
N LEU A 267 -4.48 15.51 -3.32
CA LEU A 267 -5.83 15.15 -3.75
C LEU A 267 -6.44 14.07 -2.86
N ALA A 268 -5.68 13.02 -2.54
CA ALA A 268 -6.13 11.95 -1.64
C ALA A 268 -6.49 12.53 -0.26
N ASP A 269 -5.62 13.37 0.28
CA ASP A 269 -5.83 14.05 1.56
C ASP A 269 -7.03 15.01 1.54
N TYR A 270 -7.21 15.75 0.45
CA TYR A 270 -8.40 16.58 0.24
C TYR A 270 -9.69 15.77 0.35
N TYR A 271 -9.77 14.62 -0.34
CA TYR A 271 -10.95 13.78 -0.31
C TYR A 271 -11.17 13.08 1.03
N ARG A 272 -10.11 12.67 1.74
CA ARG A 272 -10.19 12.12 3.10
C ARG A 272 -10.77 13.15 4.08
N VAL A 273 -10.20 14.35 4.12
CA VAL A 273 -10.70 15.45 4.96
C VAL A 273 -12.15 15.79 4.60
N ARG A 274 -12.51 15.73 3.32
CA ARG A 274 -13.88 15.95 2.88
C ARG A 274 -14.84 14.84 3.30
N SER A 275 -14.41 13.58 3.26
CA SER A 275 -15.19 12.44 3.76
C SER A 275 -15.45 12.55 5.25
N GLU A 276 -14.43 12.85 6.06
CA GLU A 276 -14.53 13.09 7.51
C GLU A 276 -15.51 14.22 7.83
N LYS A 277 -15.42 15.34 7.11
CA LYS A 277 -16.40 16.45 7.25
C LYS A 277 -17.83 15.98 7.02
N TYR A 278 -18.05 15.10 6.04
CA TYR A 278 -19.38 14.58 5.73
C TYR A 278 -19.84 13.49 6.70
N ALA A 279 -18.92 12.76 7.33
CA ALA A 279 -19.22 11.85 8.42
C ALA A 279 -19.83 12.63 9.60
N VAL A 280 -19.13 13.67 10.05
CA VAL A 280 -19.63 14.57 11.09
C VAL A 280 -20.98 15.19 10.70
N LEU A 281 -21.12 15.67 9.46
CA LEU A 281 -22.40 16.22 8.98
C LEU A 281 -23.57 15.23 9.01
N GLY A 282 -23.29 13.93 8.86
CA GLY A 282 -24.29 12.88 8.93
C GLY A 282 -24.70 12.55 10.36
N GLU A 283 -23.88 12.87 11.35
CA GLU A 283 -24.20 12.63 12.77
C GLU A 283 -24.90 13.82 13.42
N LEU A 284 -24.77 15.02 12.85
CA LEU A 284 -25.37 16.24 13.35
C LEU A 284 -26.91 16.21 13.25
N PRO A 285 -27.63 16.30 14.39
CA PRO A 285 -29.07 16.52 14.40
C PRO A 285 -29.42 17.93 13.89
N GLN A 286 -30.41 18.02 12.99
CA GLN A 286 -30.82 19.29 12.38
C GLN A 286 -32.32 19.41 12.26
N SER A 287 -32.82 20.60 12.55
CA SER A 287 -34.18 21.03 12.22
C SER A 287 -34.22 21.73 10.86
N ASP A 288 -35.38 22.29 10.53
CA ASP A 288 -35.55 23.13 9.34
C ASP A 288 -34.59 24.33 9.31
N ARG A 289 -34.31 24.93 10.48
CA ARG A 289 -33.58 26.21 10.57
C ARG A 289 -32.36 26.20 11.49
N THR A 290 -32.23 25.22 12.37
CA THR A 290 -31.13 25.12 13.33
C THR A 290 -30.41 23.78 13.23
N PHE A 291 -29.17 23.72 13.70
CA PHE A 291 -28.43 22.50 13.92
C PHE A 291 -27.84 22.51 15.33
N VAL A 292 -27.64 21.32 15.90
CA VAL A 292 -27.01 21.17 17.21
C VAL A 292 -25.73 20.35 17.07
N ILE A 293 -24.66 20.82 17.71
CA ILE A 293 -23.41 20.07 17.84
C ILE A 293 -23.04 19.98 19.31
N SER A 294 -22.72 18.76 19.76
CA SER A 294 -22.29 18.50 21.14
C SER A 294 -20.93 17.83 21.12
N GLY A 295 -20.14 18.07 22.16
CA GLY A 295 -18.80 17.52 22.27
C GLY A 295 -18.08 17.90 23.56
N TYR A 296 -16.86 17.41 23.70
CA TYR A 296 -16.01 17.66 24.86
C TYR A 296 -14.90 18.65 24.52
N VAL A 297 -14.69 19.62 25.41
CA VAL A 297 -13.68 20.68 25.25
C VAL A 297 -12.89 20.83 26.55
N PRO A 298 -11.56 21.05 26.50
CA PRO A 298 -10.79 21.40 27.68
C PRO A 298 -11.29 22.71 28.29
N LYS A 299 -11.53 22.73 29.60
CA LYS A 299 -12.05 23.90 30.37
C LYS A 299 -11.31 25.21 30.07
N LYS A 300 -10.00 25.13 29.85
CA LYS A 300 -9.15 26.28 29.51
C LYS A 300 -9.47 26.93 28.14
N CYS A 301 -10.05 26.18 27.20
CA CYS A 301 -10.31 26.60 25.82
C CYS A 301 -11.76 27.06 25.60
N VAL A 302 -12.64 26.90 26.60
CA VAL A 302 -14.07 27.21 26.50
C VAL A 302 -14.31 28.68 26.22
N ALA A 303 -13.67 29.58 27.00
CA ALA A 303 -13.84 31.02 26.83
C ALA A 303 -13.39 31.52 25.44
N ASP A 304 -12.29 30.98 24.92
CA ASP A 304 -11.78 31.33 23.58
C ASP A 304 -12.73 30.84 22.47
N MET A 305 -13.27 29.63 22.62
CA MET A 305 -14.29 29.08 21.71
C MET A 305 -15.58 29.92 21.73
N GLU A 306 -16.09 30.23 22.93
CA GLU A 306 -17.31 31.01 23.07
C GLU A 306 -17.19 32.36 22.40
N ARG A 307 -16.06 33.05 22.61
CA ARG A 307 -15.76 34.33 21.98
C ARG A 307 -15.68 34.22 20.46
N ALA A 308 -14.96 33.21 19.96
CA ALA A 308 -14.78 33.00 18.53
C ALA A 308 -16.10 32.73 17.77
N LEU A 309 -17.10 32.17 18.46
CA LEU A 309 -18.40 31.83 17.87
C LEU A 309 -19.45 32.93 18.09
N LYS A 310 -19.63 33.42 19.33
CA LYS A 310 -20.63 34.45 19.67
C LYS A 310 -20.39 35.79 18.98
N ASP A 311 -19.13 36.15 18.71
CA ASP A 311 -18.79 37.43 18.07
C ASP A 311 -19.17 37.46 16.57
N LYS A 312 -19.28 36.31 15.91
CA LYS A 312 -19.49 36.21 14.45
C LYS A 312 -20.79 35.54 14.04
N TYR A 313 -21.38 34.72 14.89
CA TYR A 313 -22.51 33.87 14.54
C TYR A 313 -23.62 33.96 15.58
N ASP A 314 -24.86 33.94 15.11
CA ASP A 314 -26.04 33.75 15.95
C ASP A 314 -26.06 32.29 16.47
N CYS A 315 -25.50 32.06 17.66
CA CYS A 315 -25.45 30.74 18.30
C CYS A 315 -25.67 30.82 19.81
N VAL A 316 -26.34 29.81 20.36
CA VAL A 316 -26.43 29.55 21.80
C VAL A 316 -25.43 28.46 22.14
N ILE A 317 -24.60 28.69 23.15
CA ILE A 317 -23.61 27.75 23.65
C ILE A 317 -23.98 27.44 25.09
N ASP A 318 -24.24 26.17 25.37
CA ASP A 318 -24.46 25.64 26.70
C ASP A 318 -23.23 24.85 27.14
N VAL A 319 -22.78 25.10 28.37
CA VAL A 319 -21.56 24.51 28.93
C VAL A 319 -21.95 23.78 30.21
N GLU A 320 -21.82 22.47 30.19
CA GLU A 320 -22.13 21.59 31.30
C GLU A 320 -20.84 20.98 31.88
N ASP A 321 -20.82 20.84 33.20
CA ASP A 321 -19.82 20.01 33.86
C ASP A 321 -20.11 18.53 33.59
N LEU A 322 -19.04 17.75 33.43
CA LEU A 322 -19.13 16.31 33.18
C LEU A 322 -19.86 15.59 34.33
N LYS A 323 -20.86 14.78 33.99
CA LYS A 323 -21.53 13.91 34.95
C LYS A 323 -20.60 12.77 35.39
N GLU A 324 -20.86 12.16 36.55
CA GLU A 324 -19.98 11.11 37.12
C GLU A 324 -19.98 9.80 36.31
N ASP A 325 -21.00 9.60 35.48
CA ASP A 325 -21.20 8.46 34.59
C ASP A 325 -20.70 8.70 33.15
N GLU A 326 -20.33 9.93 32.78
CA GLU A 326 -19.85 10.25 31.43
C GLU A 326 -18.34 9.96 31.27
N GLU A 327 -18.01 9.10 30.29
CA GLU A 327 -16.63 8.83 29.86
C GLU A 327 -16.15 9.92 28.90
N ALA A 328 -15.35 10.86 29.42
CA ALA A 328 -14.77 11.95 28.65
C ALA A 328 -13.38 11.61 28.12
N PRO A 329 -12.98 12.19 26.98
CA PRO A 329 -11.64 12.01 26.44
C PRO A 329 -10.56 12.60 27.36
N VAL A 330 -9.39 11.97 27.37
CA VAL A 330 -8.27 12.34 28.24
C VAL A 330 -7.25 13.13 27.44
N LEU A 331 -7.04 14.40 27.81
CA LEU A 331 -6.02 15.25 27.20
C LEU A 331 -4.92 15.59 28.22
N LEU A 332 -3.68 15.20 27.90
CA LEU A 332 -2.52 15.45 28.74
C LEU A 332 -1.87 16.79 28.40
N LYS A 333 -1.45 17.54 29.43
CA LYS A 333 -0.62 18.74 29.26
C LYS A 333 0.82 18.42 29.68
N ASN A 334 1.65 18.11 28.68
CA ASN A 334 3.07 17.82 28.84
C ASN A 334 3.94 19.00 28.40
N ASN A 335 5.09 19.19 29.06
CA ASN A 335 6.14 20.08 28.56
C ASN A 335 6.95 19.35 27.48
N SER A 336 7.78 20.09 26.73
CA SER A 336 8.60 19.51 25.65
C SER A 336 9.51 18.35 26.07
N PHE A 337 9.81 18.25 27.37
CA PHE A 337 10.56 17.15 27.95
C PHE A 337 9.71 15.88 28.15
N ALA A 338 8.50 16.01 28.68
CA ALA A 338 7.60 14.88 28.96
C ALA A 338 6.80 14.44 27.73
N SER A 339 6.65 15.27 26.70
CA SER A 339 5.89 14.94 25.49
C SER A 339 6.46 13.74 24.73
N GLY A 340 7.77 13.49 24.84
CA GLY A 340 8.42 12.35 24.18
C GLY A 340 8.04 10.98 24.77
N ALA A 341 7.61 10.91 26.03
CA ALA A 341 7.17 9.65 26.65
C ALA A 341 5.65 9.46 26.62
N GLU A 342 4.91 10.44 26.10
CA GLU A 342 3.46 10.35 25.96
C GLU A 342 3.05 9.24 25.00
N SER A 343 3.83 9.01 23.94
CA SER A 343 3.64 7.89 23.00
C SER A 343 3.78 6.53 23.70
N VAL A 344 4.77 6.41 24.57
CA VAL A 344 5.00 5.20 25.38
C VAL A 344 3.87 5.02 26.37
N LEU A 345 3.47 6.08 27.08
CA LEU A 345 2.37 6.03 28.04
C LEU A 345 1.05 5.61 27.38
N THR A 346 0.74 6.15 26.20
CA THR A 346 -0.47 5.82 25.44
C THR A 346 -0.52 4.33 25.09
N ALA A 347 0.63 3.71 24.76
CA ALA A 347 0.71 2.28 24.47
C ALA A 347 0.44 1.39 25.69
N PHE A 348 0.73 1.87 26.91
CA PHE A 348 0.44 1.16 28.16
C PHE A 348 -0.94 1.49 28.75
N GLY A 349 -1.68 2.41 28.12
CA GLY A 349 -3.01 2.86 28.54
C GLY A 349 -2.99 4.26 29.15
N LEU A 350 -3.94 5.10 28.73
CA LEU A 350 -4.13 6.43 29.29
C LEU A 350 -4.75 6.32 30.69
N PRO A 351 -4.41 7.25 31.62
CA PRO A 351 -5.00 7.24 32.96
C PRO A 351 -6.52 7.41 32.86
N GLY A 352 -7.25 6.37 33.26
CA GLY A 352 -8.70 6.36 33.29
C GLY A 352 -9.23 7.18 34.45
N LYS A 353 -10.31 7.93 34.23
CA LYS A 353 -10.94 8.81 35.24
C LYS A 353 -11.52 8.08 36.47
N ARG A 354 -11.43 6.75 36.55
CA ARG A 354 -12.26 5.91 37.43
C ARG A 354 -11.56 5.14 38.56
N ARG A 355 -10.30 5.40 38.90
CA ARG A 355 -9.74 4.94 40.17
C ARG A 355 -8.97 6.04 40.88
N ASP A 356 -9.63 6.59 41.89
CA ASP A 356 -9.06 7.50 42.89
C ASP A 356 -8.61 8.86 42.33
N ARG A 357 -8.95 9.94 43.05
CA ARG A 357 -8.41 11.29 42.86
C ARG A 357 -6.88 11.35 43.07
N SER A 358 -6.23 10.20 43.24
CA SER A 358 -4.80 9.99 43.46
C SER A 358 -4.10 9.20 42.35
N ASP A 359 -4.72 8.97 41.18
CA ASP A 359 -4.01 8.45 40.01
C ASP A 359 -3.03 9.51 39.48
N VAL A 360 -1.84 9.51 40.08
CA VAL A 360 -0.68 10.26 39.62
C VAL A 360 -0.30 9.69 38.27
N ASP A 361 -0.39 10.51 37.22
CA ASP A 361 0.12 10.13 35.91
C ASP A 361 1.62 9.79 36.02
N HIS A 362 1.93 8.54 35.71
CA HIS A 362 3.28 7.99 35.88
C HIS A 362 4.21 8.45 34.77
N GLY A 363 3.75 9.15 33.73
CA GLY A 363 4.59 9.53 32.56
C GLY A 363 5.87 10.29 32.90
N GLY A 364 5.82 11.22 33.85
CA GLY A 364 7.00 11.95 34.31
C GLY A 364 7.98 11.06 35.11
N ILE A 365 7.45 10.13 35.90
CA ILE A 365 8.24 9.14 36.64
C ILE A 365 8.81 8.10 35.67
N LEU A 366 8.03 7.64 34.70
CA LEU A 366 8.39 6.72 33.64
C LEU A 366 9.47 7.33 32.74
N CYS A 367 9.40 8.62 32.39
CA CYS A 367 10.51 9.34 31.75
C CYS A 367 11.80 9.21 32.56
N ILE A 368 11.73 9.46 33.87
CA ILE A 368 12.89 9.40 34.77
C ILE A 368 13.41 7.96 34.89
N PHE A 369 12.54 6.96 34.97
CA PHE A 369 12.94 5.55 35.05
C PHE A 369 13.48 5.02 33.72
N ILE A 370 12.83 5.30 32.59
CA ILE A 370 13.36 4.97 31.25
C ILE A 370 14.73 5.63 31.08
N TRP A 371 14.87 6.89 31.52
CA TRP A 371 16.15 7.60 31.46
C TRP A 371 17.20 7.01 32.42
N TYR A 372 16.80 6.63 33.63
CA TYR A 372 17.67 6.00 34.64
C TYR A 372 18.11 4.59 34.23
N ASP A 373 17.23 3.78 33.65
CA ASP A 373 17.55 2.45 33.13
C ASP A 373 18.37 2.55 31.84
N ALA A 374 18.10 3.50 30.95
CA ALA A 374 18.98 3.79 29.81
C ALA A 374 20.37 4.24 30.29
N PHE A 375 20.45 5.08 31.33
CA PHE A 375 21.69 5.50 31.99
C PHE A 375 22.42 4.30 32.63
N ARG A 376 21.71 3.39 33.32
CA ARG A 376 22.28 2.17 33.91
C ARG A 376 22.75 1.17 32.86
N CYS A 377 22.01 0.98 31.78
CA CYS A 377 22.41 0.11 30.67
C CYS A 377 23.62 0.69 29.94
N GLY A 378 23.67 2.01 29.71
CA GLY A 378 24.84 2.68 29.16
C GLY A 378 26.10 2.53 30.03
N ILE A 379 25.97 2.58 31.35
CA ILE A 379 27.09 2.32 32.29
C ILE A 379 27.49 0.83 32.32
N ARG A 380 26.56 -0.09 32.08
CA ARG A 380 26.83 -1.54 32.09
C ARG A 380 27.39 -2.04 30.74
N CYS A 381 27.20 -1.31 29.66
CA CYS A 381 27.67 -1.65 28.30
C CYS A 381 29.09 -1.16 27.95
N ASP A 382 29.86 -0.65 28.92
CA ASP A 382 31.23 -0.11 28.71
C ASP A 382 32.29 -1.18 28.31
N ARG A 383 31.85 -2.39 27.91
CA ARG A 383 32.72 -3.46 27.39
C ARG A 383 32.32 -4.04 26.03
N ILE A 384 31.11 -3.79 25.50
CA ILE A 384 30.63 -4.51 24.29
C ILE A 384 30.37 -3.61 23.07
N ASP A 385 30.11 -2.31 23.19
CA ASP A 385 29.72 -1.49 22.02
C ASP A 385 30.80 -0.53 21.51
N ARG A 386 32.03 -1.03 21.31
CA ARG A 386 33.03 -0.29 20.52
C ARG A 386 32.81 -0.37 19.00
N VAL A 387 31.87 -1.21 18.53
CA VAL A 387 31.65 -1.47 17.09
C VAL A 387 30.36 -0.83 16.56
N ARG A 388 29.38 -0.48 17.41
CA ARG A 388 28.10 0.10 16.95
C ARG A 388 28.01 1.63 16.98
N CYS A 389 28.82 2.32 17.78
CA CYS A 389 28.79 3.79 17.84
C CYS A 389 29.52 4.48 16.67
N ALA A 390 30.26 3.73 15.83
CA ALA A 390 30.91 4.27 14.64
C ALA A 390 29.96 4.47 13.44
N ALA A 391 28.69 4.04 13.53
CA ALA A 391 27.70 4.19 12.47
C ALA A 391 26.82 5.45 12.61
N ALA A 392 27.11 6.33 13.58
CA ALA A 392 26.41 7.59 13.78
C ALA A 392 27.31 8.79 13.44
N GLU A 393 27.85 8.83 12.23
CA GLU A 393 28.21 10.10 11.60
C GLU A 393 26.91 10.76 11.15
N ILE A 394 26.35 11.61 12.02
CA ILE A 394 25.26 12.52 11.69
C ILE A 394 25.89 13.68 10.89
N PRO A 395 25.59 13.87 9.60
CA PRO A 395 26.00 15.07 8.90
C PRO A 395 25.24 16.25 9.51
N ALA A 396 25.98 17.28 9.91
CA ALA A 396 25.41 18.55 10.32
C ALA A 396 24.73 19.21 9.11
N TYR A 397 23.39 19.27 9.10
CA TYR A 397 22.63 20.17 8.24
C TYR A 397 21.39 20.70 8.97
N GLU A 398 20.99 21.91 8.58
CA GLU A 398 20.32 22.93 9.38
C GLU A 398 18.87 22.65 9.83
N ARG A 399 18.56 23.19 11.02
CA ARG A 399 17.28 23.73 11.53
C ARG A 399 15.96 23.15 10.99
N GLU A 400 15.30 22.33 11.82
CA GLU A 400 13.89 22.46 12.29
C GLU A 400 13.41 21.09 12.81
N TYR A 401 13.66 20.78 14.09
CA TYR A 401 13.12 19.58 14.73
C TYR A 401 12.73 19.87 16.18
N GLU A 402 11.54 20.43 16.38
CA GLU A 402 10.90 20.51 17.70
C GLU A 402 10.06 19.24 17.93
N LYS A 403 10.63 18.25 18.64
CA LYS A 403 9.96 17.29 19.57
C LYS A 403 10.86 16.12 20.00
N GLY A 404 11.91 15.78 19.24
CA GLY A 404 12.85 14.69 19.58
C GLY A 404 14.28 15.13 19.93
N VAL A 405 14.69 16.32 19.47
CA VAL A 405 16.06 16.84 19.67
C VAL A 405 16.45 17.00 21.14
N PRO A 406 15.61 17.53 22.06
CA PRO A 406 16.09 17.76 23.42
C PRO A 406 16.49 16.47 24.14
N VAL A 407 15.79 15.36 23.88
CA VAL A 407 16.09 14.06 24.51
C VAL A 407 17.42 13.48 24.00
N ILE A 408 17.65 13.52 22.68
CA ILE A 408 18.87 13.01 22.06
C ILE A 408 20.08 13.91 22.39
N PHE A 409 19.91 15.23 22.36
CA PHE A 409 20.97 16.20 22.65
C PHE A 409 21.39 16.15 24.14
N LEU A 410 20.45 15.97 25.07
CA LEU A 410 20.79 15.81 26.49
C LEU A 410 21.46 14.47 26.77
N VAL A 411 21.00 13.37 26.15
CA VAL A 411 21.67 12.05 26.25
C VAL A 411 23.10 12.17 25.75
N TRP A 412 23.34 12.87 24.64
CA TRP A 412 24.67 13.10 24.08
C TRP A 412 25.55 14.00 24.98
N ILE A 413 25.01 15.12 25.48
CA ILE A 413 25.72 16.02 26.41
C ILE A 413 26.07 15.30 27.70
N ILE A 414 25.15 14.51 28.27
CA ILE A 414 25.40 13.77 29.52
C ILE A 414 26.40 12.64 29.29
N HIS A 415 26.35 11.96 28.14
CA HIS A 415 27.35 10.95 27.79
C HIS A 415 28.75 11.56 27.63
N ILE A 416 28.87 12.75 27.05
CA ILE A 416 30.15 13.47 26.93
C ILE A 416 30.62 14.06 28.26
N VAL A 417 29.75 14.72 29.02
CA VAL A 417 30.11 15.41 30.27
C VAL A 417 30.42 14.40 31.38
N LEU A 418 29.61 13.35 31.55
CA LEU A 418 29.93 12.29 32.51
C LEU A 418 31.02 11.34 32.01
N GLY A 419 31.10 11.05 30.70
CA GLY A 419 32.21 10.29 30.14
C GLY A 419 33.55 10.98 30.37
N ASN A 420 33.60 12.30 30.26
CA ASN A 420 34.77 13.10 30.61
C ASN A 420 35.02 13.16 32.13
N PHE A 421 33.97 13.21 32.96
CA PHE A 421 34.10 13.19 34.42
C PHE A 421 34.64 11.86 34.95
N VAL A 422 34.14 10.74 34.43
CA VAL A 422 34.60 9.37 34.74
C VAL A 422 36.03 9.16 34.24
N ARG A 423 36.37 9.61 33.02
CA ARG A 423 37.78 9.63 32.54
C ARG A 423 38.70 10.45 33.45
N ARG A 424 38.23 11.57 33.99
CA ARG A 424 39.03 12.44 34.90
C ARG A 424 39.25 11.78 36.26
N ILE A 425 38.27 11.02 36.75
CA ILE A 425 38.38 10.23 38.00
C ILE A 425 39.32 9.04 37.80
N PHE A 426 39.21 8.30 36.68
CA PHE A 426 40.11 7.18 36.39
C PHE A 426 41.56 7.62 36.13
N ARG A 427 41.81 8.72 35.39
CA ARG A 427 43.17 9.27 35.22
C ARG A 427 43.81 9.70 36.55
N ARG A 428 43.03 10.22 37.49
CA ARG A 428 43.52 10.59 38.83
C ARG A 428 43.78 9.39 39.74
N ARG A 429 43.20 8.22 39.44
CA ARG A 429 43.40 6.97 40.19
C ARG A 429 44.61 6.19 39.65
N ASP A 430 44.84 6.19 38.34
CA ASP A 430 46.03 5.59 37.72
C ASP A 430 47.33 6.33 38.05
N GLN A 431 47.33 7.68 38.10
CA GLN A 431 48.53 8.43 38.48
C GLN A 431 48.98 8.18 39.93
N ARG A 432 48.05 7.85 40.84
CA ARG A 432 48.40 7.50 42.23
C ARG A 432 48.92 6.08 42.38
N HIS A 433 48.49 5.16 41.51
CA HIS A 433 48.98 3.78 41.50
C HIS A 433 50.35 3.64 40.80
N ILE A 434 50.70 4.51 39.86
CA ILE A 434 52.01 4.49 39.19
C ILE A 434 53.11 5.11 40.07
N GLN A 435 52.79 6.05 40.97
CA GLN A 435 53.79 6.61 41.91
C GLN A 435 54.08 5.72 43.13
N SER A 436 53.22 4.74 43.46
CA SER A 436 53.47 3.80 44.57
C SER A 436 54.26 2.54 44.18
N ILE A 437 54.60 2.37 42.89
CA ILE A 437 55.39 1.22 42.39
C ILE A 437 56.89 1.56 42.23
N PHE A 438 57.29 2.84 42.38
CA PHE A 438 58.70 3.29 42.30
C PHE A 438 59.31 3.78 43.63
N ARG A 439 58.72 3.41 44.78
CA ARG A 439 59.34 3.57 46.10
C ARG A 439 59.12 2.33 46.95
N THR A 440 59.86 1.27 46.67
CA THR A 440 60.32 0.30 47.67
C THR A 440 61.60 -0.35 47.16
#